data_AF-D7KY23-F1
#
_entry.id   AF-D7KY23-F1
#
_cell.length_a   1.000
_cell.length_b   1.000
_cell.length_c   1.000
_cell.angle_alpha   90.00
_cell.angle_beta   90.00
_cell.angle_gamma   90.00
#
_symmetry.space_group_name_H-M   'P 1'
#
loop_
_entity.id
_entity.type
_entity.pdbx_description
1 polymer ?
#
loop_
_entity_poly.entity_id
_entity_poly.type
_entity_poly.pdbx_seq_one_letter_code
_entity_poly.pdbx_strand_id
1 'polypeptide(L)'
;MSFKVSSEDFSVIELPNEVNFDYNYWNLVNYKRDIALVDEGNFDIDSNGNGVFKILVRKEVAGNWERKRIEIPRWKETVDNEDYYFKGTIGTGELLVFAPTRGTRFGRRVLYYDEATGNLRRFDIEEGMIDEDHFVRTFFDHVDSTWLM
;
A
#
# COMPACT_ATOMS: atom_id res chain seq x y z
N MET A 1 -14.62 -21.48 -17.69
CA MET A 1 -13.54 -20.73 -18.38
C MET A 1 -12.24 -21.02 -17.67
N SER A 2 -11.19 -21.37 -18.40
CA SER A 2 -9.84 -21.59 -17.84
C SER A 2 -8.89 -20.60 -18.51
N PHE A 3 -8.19 -19.80 -17.72
CA PHE A 3 -7.19 -18.87 -18.22
C PHE A 3 -5.92 -19.67 -18.58
N LYS A 4 -5.55 -19.71 -19.86
CA LYS A 4 -4.40 -20.49 -20.33
C LYS A 4 -3.17 -19.59 -20.39
N VAL A 5 -2.45 -19.53 -19.28
CA VAL A 5 -1.19 -18.75 -19.13
C VAL A 5 0.04 -19.47 -19.69
N SER A 6 -0.11 -20.71 -20.20
CA SER A 6 1.03 -21.51 -20.68
C SER A 6 1.72 -20.97 -21.94
N SER A 7 1.16 -19.94 -22.56
CA SER A 7 1.73 -19.25 -23.73
C SER A 7 2.28 -17.87 -23.39
N GLU A 8 2.25 -17.46 -22.11
CA GLU A 8 2.82 -16.20 -21.66
C GLU A 8 4.31 -16.40 -21.35
N ASP A 9 5.13 -15.45 -21.80
CA ASP A 9 6.53 -15.37 -21.42
C ASP A 9 6.66 -14.55 -20.14
N PHE A 10 7.12 -15.20 -19.07
CA PHE A 10 7.33 -14.55 -17.79
C PHE A 10 8.77 -14.05 -17.68
N SER A 11 8.94 -12.80 -17.26
CA SER A 11 10.24 -12.28 -16.84
C SER A 11 10.40 -12.42 -15.33
N VAL A 12 11.62 -12.77 -14.90
CA VAL A 12 11.96 -12.87 -13.48
C VAL A 12 12.37 -11.49 -12.97
N ILE A 13 11.85 -11.10 -11.82
CA ILE A 13 12.27 -9.90 -11.10
C ILE A 13 13.19 -10.32 -9.96
N GLU A 14 14.47 -9.97 -10.09
CA GLU A 14 15.45 -10.14 -9.02
C GLU A 14 15.14 -9.20 -7.85
N LEU A 15 15.16 -9.72 -6.64
CA LEU A 15 14.90 -8.97 -5.41
C LEU A 15 16.19 -8.35 -4.86
N PRO A 16 16.12 -7.20 -4.17
CA PRO A 16 17.27 -6.68 -3.42
C PRO A 16 17.67 -7.65 -2.30
N ASN A 17 18.97 -7.75 -2.02
CA ASN A 17 19.52 -8.64 -0.97
C ASN A 17 18.92 -8.41 0.44
N GLU A 18 18.39 -7.22 0.69
CA GLU A 18 17.75 -6.85 1.97
C GLU A 18 16.30 -7.33 2.11
N VAL A 19 15.69 -7.79 1.02
CA VAL A 19 14.30 -8.26 1.00
C VAL A 19 14.28 -9.76 1.26
N ASN A 20 13.53 -10.16 2.29
CA ASN A 20 13.31 -11.56 2.60
C ASN A 20 11.81 -11.83 2.82
N PHE A 21 11.21 -12.59 1.91
CA PHE A 21 9.80 -12.97 1.99
C PHE A 21 9.51 -14.05 3.05
N ASP A 22 10.53 -14.75 3.56
CA ASP A 22 10.36 -15.79 4.58
C ASP A 22 9.78 -15.25 5.89
N TYR A 23 9.94 -13.94 6.15
CA TYR A 23 9.45 -13.28 7.37
C TYR A 23 8.13 -12.51 7.16
N ASN A 24 7.43 -12.67 6.04
CA ASN A 24 6.04 -12.21 5.79
C ASN A 24 5.71 -10.71 5.91
N TYR A 25 6.67 -9.80 6.11
CA TYR A 25 6.36 -8.36 6.19
C TYR A 25 6.46 -7.61 4.86
N TRP A 26 7.09 -8.22 3.85
CA TRP A 26 7.28 -7.61 2.55
C TRP A 26 6.06 -7.81 1.66
N ASN A 27 5.54 -6.72 1.10
CA ASN A 27 4.43 -6.72 0.16
C ASN A 27 4.84 -6.03 -1.14
N LEU A 28 4.37 -6.57 -2.27
CA LEU A 28 4.46 -5.94 -3.58
C LEU A 28 3.21 -5.09 -3.81
N VAL A 29 3.40 -3.81 -4.13
CA VAL A 29 2.31 -2.85 -4.37
C VAL A 29 2.55 -2.05 -5.65
N ASN A 30 1.47 -1.53 -6.23
CA ASN A 30 1.56 -0.56 -7.32
C ASN A 30 1.93 0.82 -6.74
N TYR A 31 2.94 1.48 -7.30
CA TYR A 31 3.40 2.80 -6.88
C TYR A 31 3.71 3.66 -8.11
N LYS A 32 2.87 4.65 -8.40
CA LYS A 32 3.07 5.61 -9.51
C LYS A 32 3.33 4.96 -10.87
N ARG A 33 2.58 3.87 -11.16
CA ARG A 33 2.72 3.00 -12.35
C ARG A 33 3.95 2.11 -12.37
N ASP A 34 4.85 2.24 -11.40
CA ASP A 34 5.91 1.27 -11.12
C ASP A 34 5.43 0.25 -10.08
N ILE A 35 6.25 -0.77 -9.84
CA ILE A 35 6.09 -1.68 -8.70
C ILE A 35 7.00 -1.25 -7.56
N ALA A 36 6.52 -1.43 -6.33
CA ALA A 36 7.30 -1.18 -5.13
C ALA A 36 7.19 -2.32 -4.13
N LEU A 37 8.28 -2.56 -3.40
CA LEU A 37 8.32 -3.42 -2.23
C LEU A 37 8.19 -2.57 -0.98
N VAL A 38 7.32 -3.01 -0.08
CA VAL A 38 6.99 -2.32 1.18
C VAL A 38 7.19 -3.30 2.30
N ASP A 39 7.99 -2.91 3.29
CA ASP A 39 8.09 -3.62 4.56
C ASP A 39 7.03 -3.05 5.51
N GLU A 40 5.98 -3.84 5.77
CA GLU A 40 4.89 -3.47 6.69
C GLU A 40 5.37 -3.28 8.13
N GLY A 41 6.54 -3.81 8.50
CA GLY A 41 7.18 -3.59 9.81
C GLY A 41 8.02 -2.32 9.89
N ASN A 42 8.27 -1.64 8.76
CA ASN A 42 9.14 -0.45 8.68
C ASN A 42 8.33 0.86 8.63
N PHE A 43 7.27 0.91 9.42
CA PHE A 43 6.47 2.09 9.65
C PHE A 43 6.87 2.73 10.98
N ASP A 44 7.22 4.02 10.96
CA ASP A 44 7.68 4.77 12.12
C ASP A 44 6.91 6.09 12.24
N ILE A 45 6.85 6.64 13.45
CA ILE A 45 6.30 7.98 13.72
C ILE A 45 7.45 8.84 14.23
N ASP A 46 7.77 9.91 13.51
CA ASP A 46 8.85 10.79 13.91
C ASP A 46 8.50 11.66 15.14
N SER A 47 9.46 12.44 15.62
CA SER A 47 9.28 13.30 16.80
C SER A 47 8.19 14.37 16.63
N ASN A 48 7.79 14.67 15.40
CA ASN A 48 6.76 15.66 15.08
C ASN A 48 5.38 15.00 14.91
N GLY A 49 5.28 13.67 15.04
CA GLY A 49 4.04 12.94 14.81
C GLY A 49 3.75 12.65 13.33
N ASN A 50 4.74 12.82 12.45
CA ASN A 50 4.61 12.48 11.03
C ASN A 50 4.83 10.99 10.83
N GLY A 51 4.05 10.39 9.92
CA GLY A 51 4.20 9.00 9.54
C GLY A 51 5.34 8.87 8.54
N VAL A 52 6.31 8.00 8.82
CA VAL A 52 7.49 7.81 7.99
C VAL A 52 7.60 6.34 7.63
N PHE A 53 7.72 6.04 6.34
CA PHE A 53 7.97 4.69 5.89
C PHE A 53 8.89 4.68 4.67
N LYS A 54 9.55 3.54 4.46
CA LYS A 54 10.51 3.34 3.38
C LYS A 54 9.98 2.29 2.43
N ILE A 55 10.05 2.59 1.14
CA ILE A 55 9.69 1.66 0.07
C ILE A 55 10.89 1.48 -0.86
N LEU A 56 10.93 0.35 -1.56
CA LEU A 56 11.87 0.09 -2.64
C LEU A 56 11.10 0.11 -3.95
N VAL A 57 11.33 1.11 -4.80
CA VAL A 57 10.68 1.24 -6.11
C VAL A 57 11.56 0.61 -7.17
N ARG A 58 10.99 -0.25 -8.02
CA ARG A 58 11.72 -0.83 -9.15
C ARG A 58 11.62 0.11 -10.34
N LYS A 59 12.76 0.53 -10.90
CA LYS A 59 12.79 1.23 -12.18
C LYS A 59 12.62 0.20 -13.29
N GLU A 60 11.50 0.25 -14.01
CA GLU A 60 11.18 -0.76 -15.02
C GLU A 60 12.29 -0.94 -16.06
N VAL A 61 12.79 0.18 -16.62
CA VAL A 61 13.80 0.20 -17.69
C VAL A 61 15.18 -0.27 -17.22
N ALA A 62 15.60 0.14 -16.02
CA ALA A 62 16.94 -0.15 -15.50
C ALA A 62 17.00 -1.47 -14.72
N GLY A 63 15.85 -2.01 -14.30
CA GLY A 63 15.74 -3.23 -13.50
C GLY A 63 16.28 -3.11 -12.07
N ASN A 64 16.72 -1.91 -11.66
CA ASN A 64 17.26 -1.68 -10.33
C ASN A 64 16.20 -1.18 -9.35
N TRP A 65 16.48 -1.37 -8.06
CA TRP A 65 15.64 -0.94 -6.96
C TRP A 65 16.19 0.34 -6.34
N GLU A 66 15.32 1.31 -6.12
CA GLU A 66 15.65 2.57 -5.45
C GLU A 66 14.88 2.69 -4.13
N ARG A 67 15.60 2.98 -3.05
CA ARG A 67 14.99 3.24 -1.75
C ARG A 67 14.41 4.65 -1.72
N LYS A 68 13.12 4.75 -1.42
CA LYS A 68 12.40 6.01 -1.26
C LYS A 68 11.85 6.13 0.16
N ARG A 69 12.07 7.28 0.80
CA ARG A 69 11.46 7.66 2.07
C ARG A 69 10.20 8.48 1.77
N ILE A 70 9.08 8.09 2.35
CA ILE A 70 7.82 8.83 2.28
C ILE A 70 7.53 9.35 3.69
N GLU A 71 7.12 10.62 3.76
CA GLU A 71 6.74 11.28 4.99
C GLU A 71 5.35 11.89 4.83
N ILE A 72 4.47 11.61 5.79
CA ILE A 72 3.09 12.08 5.82
C ILE A 72 2.90 12.96 7.05
N PRO A 73 2.75 14.28 6.87
CA PRO A 73 2.48 15.19 7.96
C PRO A 73 1.20 14.83 8.72
N ARG A 74 1.18 15.12 10.03
CA ARG A 74 -0.02 15.01 10.89
C ARG A 74 -0.65 13.61 10.90
N TRP A 75 0.17 12.58 10.68
CA TRP A 75 -0.27 11.19 10.69
C TRP A 75 -0.91 10.82 12.04
N LYS A 76 -0.18 11.04 13.14
CA LYS A 76 -0.64 10.71 14.50
C LYS A 76 -1.95 11.41 14.88
N GLU A 77 -2.13 12.65 14.44
CA GLU A 77 -3.38 13.40 14.67
C GLU A 77 -4.59 12.78 13.94
N THR A 78 -4.35 12.10 12.82
CA THR A 78 -5.39 11.56 11.94
C THR A 78 -5.75 10.11 12.28
N VAL A 79 -4.74 9.30 12.61
CA VAL A 79 -4.89 7.84 12.80
C VAL A 79 -4.91 7.39 14.26
N ASP A 80 -4.60 8.29 15.21
CA ASP A 80 -4.46 7.98 16.63
C ASP A 80 -3.46 6.82 16.87
N ASN A 81 -3.91 5.70 17.47
CA ASN A 81 -3.10 4.51 17.75
C ASN A 81 -3.48 3.30 16.88
N GLU A 82 -4.14 3.52 15.74
CA GLU A 82 -4.49 2.45 14.80
C GLU A 82 -3.34 2.15 13.83
N ASP A 83 -3.06 0.86 13.60
CA ASP A 83 -2.05 0.43 12.63
C ASP A 83 -2.62 0.46 11.20
N TYR A 84 -1.98 1.23 10.33
CA TYR A 84 -2.30 1.31 8.91
C TYR A 84 -1.09 0.88 8.07
N TYR A 85 -1.37 0.16 6.99
CA TYR A 85 -0.36 -0.36 6.09
C TYR A 85 -0.53 0.26 4.72
N PHE A 86 0.59 0.63 4.09
CA PHE A 86 0.59 1.18 2.75
C PHE A 86 0.16 0.11 1.74
N LYS A 87 -0.85 0.41 0.93
CA LYS A 87 -1.43 -0.51 -0.06
C LYS A 87 -1.13 -0.12 -1.50
N GLY A 88 -0.36 0.96 -1.71
CA GLY A 88 0.02 1.45 -3.03
C GLY A 88 -0.62 2.79 -3.36
N THR A 89 -0.60 3.14 -4.64
CA THR A 89 -1.19 4.39 -5.17
C THR A 89 -2.39 4.10 -6.06
N ILE A 90 -3.38 4.99 -6.07
CA ILE A 90 -4.55 4.93 -6.96
C ILE A 90 -4.65 6.16 -7.88
N GLY A 91 -5.55 6.07 -8.87
CA GLY A 91 -5.77 7.08 -9.90
C GLY A 91 -4.54 7.24 -10.80
N THR A 92 -4.14 8.48 -11.03
CA THR A 92 -2.92 8.87 -11.77
C THR A 92 -1.61 8.53 -11.04
N GLY A 93 -1.67 7.94 -9.84
CA GLY A 93 -0.50 7.68 -8.98
C GLY A 93 -0.26 8.76 -7.93
N GLU A 94 -1.16 9.74 -7.82
CA GLU A 94 -1.01 10.90 -6.94
C GLU A 94 -1.51 10.64 -5.52
N LEU A 95 -2.42 9.68 -5.35
CA LEU A 95 -3.04 9.36 -4.07
C LEU A 95 -2.44 8.07 -3.51
N LEU A 96 -1.77 8.18 -2.36
CA LEU A 96 -1.27 7.06 -1.58
C LEU A 96 -2.41 6.52 -0.73
N VAL A 97 -2.51 5.20 -0.66
CA VAL A 97 -3.61 4.53 0.05
C VAL A 97 -3.09 3.70 1.19
N PHE A 98 -3.78 3.80 2.33
CA PHE A 98 -3.47 3.01 3.53
C PHE A 98 -4.72 2.38 4.08
N ALA A 99 -4.58 1.14 4.56
CA ALA A 99 -5.67 0.38 5.17
C ALA A 99 -5.16 -0.43 6.37
N PRO A 100 -5.99 -0.62 7.41
CA PRO A 100 -5.65 -1.48 8.55
C PRO A 100 -5.72 -2.96 8.15
N THR A 101 -4.99 -3.83 8.85
CA THR A 101 -5.05 -5.30 8.67
C THR A 101 -6.14 -5.97 9.50
N ARG A 102 -6.74 -5.23 10.43
CA ARG A 102 -7.83 -5.67 11.28
C ARG A 102 -8.99 -4.69 11.16
N GLY A 103 -10.21 -5.17 11.35
CA GLY A 103 -11.32 -4.27 11.65
C GLY A 103 -10.92 -3.38 12.83
N THR A 104 -11.16 -2.08 12.73
CA THR A 104 -10.95 -1.21 13.89
C THR A 104 -12.24 -1.12 14.68
N ARG A 105 -12.15 -0.67 15.92
CA ARG A 105 -13.31 -0.41 16.82
C ARG A 105 -14.38 0.48 16.18
N PHE A 106 -14.04 1.19 15.11
CA PHE A 106 -14.89 2.14 14.43
C PHE A 106 -15.28 1.70 13.01
N GLY A 107 -15.10 0.43 12.67
CA GLY A 107 -15.42 -0.12 11.34
C GLY A 107 -14.19 -0.22 10.43
N ARG A 108 -14.45 -0.40 9.12
CA ARG A 108 -13.39 -0.43 8.11
C ARG A 108 -13.10 0.99 7.64
N ARG A 109 -11.82 1.37 7.65
CA ARG A 109 -11.36 2.72 7.29
C ARG A 109 -10.27 2.64 6.25
N VAL A 110 -10.23 3.64 5.38
CA VAL A 110 -9.15 3.82 4.39
C VAL A 110 -8.66 5.26 4.46
N LEU A 111 -7.34 5.43 4.38
CA LEU A 111 -6.70 6.73 4.31
C LEU A 111 -6.21 6.97 2.89
N TYR A 112 -6.41 8.20 2.42
CA TYR A 112 -5.83 8.71 1.19
C TYR A 112 -4.94 9.90 1.51
N TYR A 113 -3.69 9.83 1.09
CA TYR A 113 -2.77 10.94 1.15
C TYR A 113 -2.49 11.46 -0.25
N ASP A 114 -2.79 12.73 -0.47
CA ASP A 114 -2.45 13.44 -1.68
C ASP A 114 -1.08 14.09 -1.52
N GLU A 115 -0.08 13.58 -2.25
CA GLU A 115 1.28 14.11 -2.21
C GLU A 115 1.39 15.54 -2.75
N ALA A 116 0.52 15.94 -3.69
CA ALA A 116 0.56 17.26 -4.29
C ALA A 116 0.00 18.33 -3.36
N THR A 117 -1.08 18.01 -2.63
CA THR A 117 -1.72 18.95 -1.71
C THR A 117 -1.29 18.78 -0.26
N GLY A 118 -0.62 17.68 0.09
CA GLY A 118 -0.26 17.33 1.46
C GLY A 118 -1.47 16.94 2.32
N ASN A 119 -2.63 16.70 1.69
CA ASN A 119 -3.87 16.43 2.40
C ASN A 119 -4.01 14.94 2.70
N LEU A 120 -4.02 14.61 3.99
CA LEU A 120 -4.40 13.31 4.49
C LEU A 120 -5.92 13.30 4.77
N ARG A 121 -6.65 12.42 4.09
CA ARG A 121 -8.10 12.25 4.23
C ARG A 121 -8.42 10.86 4.72
N ARG A 122 -9.36 10.76 5.64
CA ARG A 122 -9.91 9.49 6.13
C ARG A 122 -11.30 9.28 5.57
N PHE A 123 -11.56 8.06 5.11
CA PHE A 123 -12.87 7.62 4.66
C PHE A 123 -13.30 6.42 5.47
N ASP A 124 -14.46 6.55 6.10
CA ASP A 124 -15.12 5.45 6.78
C ASP A 124 -15.90 4.65 5.72
N ILE A 125 -15.66 3.35 5.65
CA ILE A 125 -16.43 2.43 4.80
C ILE A 125 -17.63 2.01 5.64
N GLU A 126 -18.81 2.47 5.25
CA GLU A 126 -20.06 1.99 5.83
C GLU A 126 -20.23 0.50 5.52
N GLU A 127 -20.31 -0.36 6.55
CA GLU A 127 -21.34 -1.41 6.66
C GLU A 127 -21.19 -2.31 7.91
N GLY A 128 -22.29 -2.43 8.66
CA GLY A 128 -23.01 -3.68 8.97
C GLY A 128 -22.33 -4.85 9.68
N MET A 129 -21.03 -4.82 9.97
CA MET A 129 -20.35 -5.91 10.68
C MET A 129 -20.28 -5.63 12.17
N ILE A 130 -20.94 -6.49 12.93
CA ILE A 130 -21.19 -6.39 14.37
C ILE A 130 -19.99 -6.86 15.21
N ASP A 131 -19.02 -7.57 14.60
CA ASP A 131 -17.90 -8.18 15.33
C ASP A 131 -16.56 -7.47 15.08
N GLU A 132 -15.88 -7.17 16.20
CA GLU A 132 -14.67 -6.35 16.30
C GLU A 132 -13.37 -7.08 15.90
N ASP A 133 -13.42 -8.37 15.55
CA ASP A 133 -12.24 -9.24 15.54
C ASP A 133 -11.99 -10.00 14.21
N HIS A 134 -12.29 -9.36 13.09
CA HIS A 134 -12.02 -9.91 11.76
C HIS A 134 -10.73 -9.34 11.14
N PHE A 135 -9.86 -10.24 10.69
CA PHE A 135 -8.77 -9.88 9.77
C PHE A 135 -9.38 -9.41 8.45
N VAL A 136 -9.00 -8.21 8.03
CA VAL A 136 -9.45 -7.61 6.77
C VAL A 136 -8.23 -7.50 5.86
N ARG A 137 -8.36 -8.04 4.66
CA ARG A 137 -7.35 -7.85 3.62
C ARG A 137 -7.92 -6.93 2.55
N THR A 138 -7.42 -5.70 2.51
CA THR A 138 -7.80 -4.71 1.51
C THR A 138 -6.85 -4.80 0.33
N PHE A 139 -7.41 -5.00 -0.85
CA PHE A 139 -6.69 -4.97 -2.13
C PHE A 139 -7.27 -3.84 -2.97
N PHE A 140 -6.40 -3.08 -3.62
CA PHE A 140 -6.82 -2.07 -4.60
C PHE A 140 -6.51 -2.60 -5.99
N ASP A 141 -7.53 -3.15 -6.63
CA ASP A 141 -7.45 -3.58 -8.02
C ASP A 141 -7.92 -2.42 -8.91
N HIS A 142 -7.08 -1.40 -9.07
CA HIS A 142 -7.32 -0.45 -10.15
C HIS A 142 -6.76 -1.06 -11.44
N VAL A 143 -7.57 -1.88 -12.09
CA VAL A 143 -7.34 -2.20 -13.49
C VAL A 143 -7.82 -1.00 -14.28
N ASP A 144 -6.91 -0.24 -14.90
CA ASP A 144 -7.23 0.72 -15.96
C ASP A 144 -7.61 -0.02 -17.27
N SER A 145 -8.36 -1.12 -17.16
CA SER A 145 -8.74 -1.95 -18.30
C SER A 145 -10.19 -1.71 -18.65
N THR A 146 -10.38 -1.05 -19.78
CA THR A 146 -11.62 -1.11 -20.56
C THR A 146 -11.83 -2.46 -21.25
N TRP A 147 -10.93 -3.44 -21.06
CA TRP A 147 -10.94 -4.76 -21.71
C TRP A 147 -11.48 -5.90 -20.83
N LEU A 148 -12.04 -5.58 -19.67
CA LEU A 148 -12.91 -6.48 -18.91
C LEU A 148 -14.39 -6.09 -19.14
N MET A 149 -14.82 -6.19 -20.40
CA MET A 149 -16.22 -6.36 -20.81
C MET A 149 -16.32 -7.50 -21.81
#